data_AF-A0A9P8BNT4-F1
#
_entry.id   AF-A0A9P8BNT4-F1
#
_cell.length_a   1.000
_cell.length_b   1.000
_cell.length_c   1.000
_cell.angle_alpha   90.00
_cell.angle_beta   90.00
_cell.angle_gamma   90.00
#
_symmetry.space_group_name_H-M   'P 1'
#
loop_
_entity.id
_entity.type
_entity.pdbx_description
1 polymer ?
#
loop_
_entity_poly.entity_id
_entity_poly.type
_entity_poly.pdbx_seq_one_letter_code
_entity_poly.pdbx_strand_id
1 'polypeptide(L)'
;MARAVVDELEEVVSEVDRTEVVRAASESRGRATEYQGPKDTYRPWATRSKGIQTSPFYSPNDFQRSRRVVDPARERDTEPSGLGPSASIARRRDQFHNLGINIVNEFRNATLMSDFVTSMGMIKKRGETGLTRRNQRMLAKAIKRSQSAGIIPQYSKPTDIQY
;
A
#
# COMPACT_ATOMS: atom_id res chain seq x y z
N MET A 1 -37.82 65.25 -37.80
CA MET A 1 -37.65 64.85 -36.39
C MET A 1 -37.89 63.36 -36.14
N ALA A 2 -38.90 62.72 -36.75
CA ALA A 2 -39.19 61.30 -36.49
C ALA A 2 -38.11 60.29 -36.95
N ARG A 3 -37.31 60.61 -37.97
CA ARG A 3 -36.31 59.68 -38.55
C ARG A 3 -35.02 59.57 -37.73
N ALA A 4 -34.64 60.61 -37.00
CA ALA A 4 -33.45 60.61 -36.13
C ALA A 4 -33.66 59.79 -34.84
N VAL A 5 -34.89 59.80 -34.31
CA VAL A 5 -35.24 58.99 -33.13
C VAL A 5 -35.28 57.50 -33.47
N VAL A 6 -35.64 57.15 -34.71
CA VAL A 6 -35.62 55.76 -35.19
C VAL A 6 -34.18 55.28 -35.38
N ASP A 7 -33.29 56.11 -35.93
CA ASP A 7 -31.86 55.77 -36.07
C ASP A 7 -31.16 55.63 -34.70
N GLU A 8 -31.46 56.50 -33.72
CA GLU A 8 -30.95 56.35 -32.34
C GLU A 8 -31.50 55.10 -31.64
N LEU A 9 -32.76 54.73 -31.88
CA LEU A 9 -33.35 53.51 -31.33
C LEU A 9 -32.78 52.25 -31.99
N GLU A 10 -32.49 52.27 -33.30
CA GLU A 10 -31.81 51.17 -33.99
C GLU A 10 -30.37 50.99 -33.47
N GLU A 11 -29.66 52.08 -33.18
CA GLU A 11 -28.32 52.02 -32.61
C GLU A 11 -28.33 51.40 -31.21
N VAL A 12 -29.24 51.84 -30.34
CA VAL A 12 -29.40 51.29 -28.97
C VAL A 12 -29.83 49.83 -28.98
N VAL A 13 -30.73 49.42 -29.89
CA VAL A 13 -31.14 48.01 -30.04
C VAL A 13 -29.96 47.15 -30.53
N SER A 14 -29.15 47.66 -31.45
CA SER A 14 -27.96 46.95 -31.94
C SER A 14 -26.86 46.80 -30.87
N GLU A 15 -26.80 47.73 -29.93
CA GLU A 15 -25.83 47.71 -28.83
C GLU A 15 -26.28 46.78 -27.69
N VAL A 16 -27.58 46.74 -27.39
CA VAL A 16 -28.18 45.78 -26.46
C VAL A 16 -27.97 44.34 -26.95
N ASP A 17 -28.21 44.06 -28.25
CA ASP A 17 -27.98 42.72 -28.83
C ASP A 17 -26.50 42.29 -28.75
N ARG A 18 -25.56 43.22 -28.97
CA ARG A 18 -24.12 42.92 -28.84
C ARG A 18 -23.76 42.59 -27.39
N THR A 19 -24.32 43.29 -26.41
CA THR A 19 -24.06 43.01 -25.00
C THR A 19 -24.70 41.70 -24.54
N GLU A 20 -25.89 41.35 -25.03
CA GLU A 20 -26.54 40.08 -24.73
C GLU A 20 -25.81 38.90 -25.38
N VAL A 21 -25.32 39.03 -26.61
CA VAL A 21 -24.53 37.97 -27.27
C VAL A 21 -23.19 37.76 -26.58
N VAL A 22 -22.50 38.82 -26.13
CA VAL A 22 -21.24 38.72 -25.37
C VAL A 22 -21.48 38.12 -23.97
N ARG A 23 -22.62 38.42 -23.36
CA ARG A 23 -23.04 37.89 -22.05
C ARG A 23 -23.51 36.44 -22.14
N ALA A 24 -24.26 36.06 -23.16
CA ALA A 24 -24.61 34.67 -23.46
C ALA A 24 -23.38 33.83 -23.85
N ALA A 25 -22.40 34.43 -24.54
CA ALA A 25 -21.10 33.81 -24.84
C ALA A 25 -20.17 33.69 -23.62
N SER A 26 -20.36 34.50 -22.57
CA SER A 26 -19.62 34.36 -21.32
C SER A 26 -20.34 33.42 -20.33
N GLU A 27 -21.67 33.38 -20.37
CA GLU A 27 -22.51 32.47 -19.57
C GLU A 27 -22.47 31.02 -20.09
N SER A 28 -22.39 30.80 -21.42
CA SER A 28 -22.18 29.47 -22.01
C SER A 28 -20.76 28.91 -21.85
N ARG A 29 -19.80 29.76 -21.47
CA ARG A 29 -18.46 29.32 -21.00
C ARG A 29 -18.47 28.94 -19.50
N GLY A 30 -19.62 29.04 -18.85
CA GLY A 30 -19.87 28.56 -17.51
C GLY A 30 -20.06 27.05 -17.46
N ARG A 31 -18.99 26.36 -17.03
CA ARG A 31 -19.01 25.02 -16.43
C ARG A 31 -19.31 23.87 -17.40
N ALA A 32 -18.43 23.72 -18.40
CA ALA A 32 -18.00 22.36 -18.70
C ALA A 32 -17.51 21.76 -17.38
N THR A 33 -18.29 20.86 -16.77
CA THR A 33 -17.72 19.88 -15.85
C THR A 33 -16.79 19.04 -16.72
N GLU A 34 -15.59 19.55 -16.94
CA GLU A 34 -14.49 18.78 -17.48
C GLU A 34 -14.44 17.56 -16.58
N TYR A 35 -14.92 16.43 -17.11
CA TYR A 35 -14.79 15.16 -16.44
C TYR A 35 -13.30 14.87 -16.49
N GLN A 36 -12.58 15.41 -15.51
CA GLN A 36 -11.20 15.07 -15.25
C GLN A 36 -11.27 13.65 -14.70
N GLY A 37 -11.30 12.69 -15.63
CA GLY A 37 -11.13 11.28 -15.32
C GLY A 37 -9.92 11.12 -14.41
N PRO A 38 -9.86 10.03 -13.62
CA PRO A 38 -8.79 9.84 -12.65
C PRO A 38 -7.46 10.17 -13.32
N LYS A 39 -6.73 11.18 -12.79
CA LYS A 39 -5.42 11.57 -13.33
C LYS A 39 -4.56 10.32 -13.25
N ASP A 40 -4.48 9.59 -14.36
CA ASP A 40 -3.61 8.45 -14.52
C ASP A 40 -2.19 9.04 -14.46
N THR A 41 -1.69 9.16 -13.23
CA THR A 41 -0.30 9.47 -12.96
C THR A 41 0.48 8.23 -13.35
N TYR A 42 0.68 8.11 -14.66
CA TYR A 42 1.46 7.07 -15.30
C TYR A 42 2.87 7.12 -14.71
N ARG A 43 3.17 6.17 -13.83
CA ARG A 43 4.52 5.86 -13.35
C ARG A 43 4.98 4.57 -14.05
N PRO A 44 5.52 4.67 -15.29
CA PRO A 44 5.75 3.55 -16.18
C PRO A 44 6.73 2.49 -15.69
N TRP A 45 7.65 2.85 -14.80
CA TRP A 45 8.87 2.06 -14.63
C TRP A 45 8.90 1.19 -13.35
N ALA A 46 7.89 1.27 -12.48
CA ALA A 46 7.89 0.55 -11.19
C ALA A 46 6.61 -0.24 -10.90
N THR A 47 5.71 -0.40 -11.87
CA THR A 47 4.44 -1.10 -11.66
C THR A 47 4.60 -2.58 -11.93
N ARG A 48 5.03 -3.32 -10.89
CA ARG A 48 5.02 -4.78 -10.90
C ARG A 48 3.58 -5.25 -11.09
N SER A 49 3.30 -5.89 -12.22
CA SER A 49 1.99 -6.51 -12.43
C SER A 49 1.86 -7.73 -11.50
N LYS A 50 0.73 -7.84 -10.83
CA LYS A 50 0.35 -9.02 -10.06
C LYS A 50 0.11 -10.16 -11.06
N GLY A 51 0.77 -11.28 -10.84
CA GLY A 51 0.55 -12.49 -11.63
C GLY A 51 -0.93 -12.89 -11.61
N ILE A 52 -1.42 -13.40 -12.73
CA ILE A 52 -2.78 -13.95 -12.82
C ILE A 52 -2.84 -15.13 -11.84
N GLN A 53 -3.71 -15.05 -10.84
CA GLN A 53 -3.87 -16.18 -9.90
C GLN A 53 -4.49 -17.35 -10.66
N THR A 54 -3.89 -18.53 -10.58
CA THR A 54 -4.39 -19.78 -11.18
C THR A 54 -5.57 -20.38 -10.41
N SER A 55 -6.40 -19.52 -9.81
CA SER A 55 -7.64 -19.93 -9.16
C SER A 55 -8.67 -20.31 -10.23
N PRO A 56 -9.44 -21.40 -10.05
CA PRO A 56 -10.52 -21.77 -10.97
C PRO A 56 -11.67 -20.75 -10.99
N PHE A 57 -11.76 -19.89 -9.98
CA PHE A 57 -12.74 -18.82 -9.91
C PHE A 57 -12.05 -17.48 -10.22
N TYR A 58 -12.43 -16.88 -11.34
CA TYR A 58 -12.07 -15.51 -11.70
C TYR A 58 -13.33 -14.65 -11.80
N SER A 59 -13.26 -13.42 -11.31
CA SER A 59 -14.25 -12.39 -11.60
C SER A 59 -13.76 -11.56 -12.80
N PRO A 60 -14.65 -11.08 -13.70
CA PRO A 60 -14.26 -10.10 -14.71
C PRO A 60 -13.49 -8.90 -14.14
N ASN A 61 -13.78 -8.51 -12.89
CA ASN A 61 -13.07 -7.43 -12.22
C ASN A 61 -11.59 -7.74 -11.90
N ASP A 62 -11.18 -9.01 -11.84
CA ASP A 62 -9.80 -9.39 -11.53
C ASP A 62 -8.82 -9.04 -12.67
N PHE A 63 -9.36 -8.81 -13.87
CA PHE A 63 -8.57 -8.35 -15.02
C PHE A 63 -8.43 -6.83 -15.10
N GLN A 64 -9.10 -6.06 -14.22
CA GLN A 64 -8.98 -4.61 -14.20
C GLN A 64 -7.58 -4.15 -13.82
N ARG A 65 -7.11 -3.06 -14.47
CA ARG A 65 -5.78 -2.47 -14.25
C ARG A 65 -5.50 -2.19 -12.77
N SER A 66 -6.47 -1.63 -12.05
CA SER A 66 -6.35 -1.31 -10.62
C SER A 66 -6.13 -2.53 -9.70
N ARG A 67 -6.54 -3.73 -10.14
CA ARG A 67 -6.31 -4.99 -9.40
C ARG A 67 -5.05 -5.72 -9.85
N ARG A 68 -4.66 -5.53 -11.12
CA ARG A 68 -3.47 -6.14 -11.71
C ARG A 68 -2.19 -5.35 -11.46
N VAL A 69 -2.28 -4.05 -11.30
CA VAL A 69 -1.12 -3.19 -11.07
C VAL A 69 -0.97 -3.01 -9.56
N VAL A 70 0.19 -3.41 -9.03
CA VAL A 70 0.51 -3.12 -7.65
C VAL A 70 1.00 -1.68 -7.58
N ASP A 71 0.23 -0.82 -6.93
CA ASP A 71 0.67 0.54 -6.64
C ASP A 71 1.73 0.49 -5.52
N PRO A 72 3.00 0.88 -5.78
CA PRO A 72 4.06 0.81 -4.78
C PRO A 72 3.80 1.73 -3.57
N ALA A 73 2.91 2.72 -3.71
CA ALA A 73 2.43 3.50 -2.58
C ALA A 73 1.60 2.66 -1.59
N ARG A 74 0.74 1.78 -2.11
CA ARG A 74 -0.15 0.93 -1.31
C ARG A 74 0.60 -0.17 -0.58
N GLU A 75 1.74 -0.64 -1.12
CA GLU A 75 2.61 -1.58 -0.41
C GLU A 75 3.26 -0.94 0.82
N ARG A 76 3.65 0.34 0.75
CA ARG A 76 4.24 1.08 1.87
C ARG A 76 3.26 1.29 3.02
N ASP A 77 1.99 1.55 2.72
CA ASP A 77 0.94 1.68 3.73
C ASP A 77 0.58 0.34 4.39
N THR A 78 0.92 -0.77 3.73
CA THR A 78 0.76 -2.13 4.28
C THR A 78 2.00 -2.61 5.02
N GLU A 79 3.07 -1.79 5.09
CA GLU A 79 4.19 -2.13 5.95
C GLU A 79 3.67 -2.36 7.37
N PRO A 80 4.08 -3.47 8.01
CA PRO A 80 3.60 -3.77 9.34
C PRO A 80 3.96 -2.58 10.21
N SER A 81 2.94 -1.86 10.68
CA SER A 81 3.09 -0.88 11.73
C SER A 81 4.02 -1.48 12.79
N GLY A 82 4.85 -0.70 13.47
CA GLY A 82 5.77 -1.25 14.47
C GLY A 82 5.10 -2.17 15.53
N LEU A 83 3.76 -2.11 15.63
CA LEU A 83 2.90 -2.97 16.43
C LEU A 83 2.69 -4.41 15.88
N GLY A 84 2.90 -4.61 14.58
CA GLY A 84 2.73 -5.86 13.84
C GLY A 84 1.27 -6.20 13.51
N PRO A 85 1.02 -7.39 12.93
CA PRO A 85 -0.32 -7.75 12.46
C PRO A 85 -1.34 -7.85 13.60
N SER A 86 -2.61 -7.58 13.26
CA SER A 86 -3.76 -7.83 14.14
C SER A 86 -3.74 -9.27 14.68
N ALA A 87 -4.28 -9.48 15.89
CA ALA A 87 -4.23 -10.76 16.58
C ALA A 87 -4.80 -11.93 15.75
N SER A 88 -5.90 -11.70 15.00
CA SER A 88 -6.51 -12.72 14.14
C SER A 88 -5.58 -13.13 12.98
N ILE A 89 -5.00 -12.13 12.30
CA ILE A 89 -4.03 -12.34 11.21
C ILE A 89 -2.79 -13.05 11.75
N ALA A 90 -2.30 -12.64 12.92
CA ALA A 90 -1.14 -13.24 13.56
C ALA A 90 -1.39 -14.71 13.90
N ARG A 91 -2.54 -15.08 14.49
CA ARG A 91 -2.86 -16.48 14.77
C ARG A 91 -2.88 -17.33 13.51
N ARG A 92 -3.40 -16.80 12.40
CA ARG A 92 -3.42 -17.51 11.11
C ARG A 92 -2.01 -17.71 10.54
N ARG A 93 -1.15 -16.70 10.65
CA ARG A 93 0.21 -16.71 10.07
C ARG A 93 1.27 -17.37 10.94
N ASP A 94 1.07 -17.39 12.26
CA ASP A 94 2.03 -17.89 13.24
C ASP A 94 2.17 -19.42 13.13
N GLN A 95 3.32 -19.85 12.60
CA GLN A 95 3.64 -21.25 12.38
C GLN A 95 3.70 -22.04 13.69
N PHE A 96 4.27 -21.47 14.76
CA PHE A 96 4.39 -22.13 16.05
C PHE A 96 3.03 -22.35 16.72
N HIS A 97 2.13 -21.38 16.56
CA HIS A 97 0.76 -21.51 17.03
C HIS A 97 0.02 -22.62 16.28
N ASN A 98 0.14 -22.66 14.95
CA ASN A 98 -0.56 -23.65 14.12
C ASN A 98 -0.02 -25.06 14.30
N LEU A 99 1.30 -25.21 14.49
CA LEU A 99 1.96 -26.50 14.68
C LEU A 99 1.92 -26.97 16.16
N GLY A 100 1.50 -26.12 17.09
CA GLY A 100 1.48 -26.46 18.53
C GLY A 100 2.88 -26.63 19.15
N ILE A 101 3.92 -26.07 18.53
CA ILE A 101 5.31 -26.24 18.97
C ILE A 101 5.67 -25.22 20.04
N ASN A 102 6.28 -25.68 21.13
CA ASN A 102 6.82 -24.80 22.16
C ASN A 102 8.23 -24.31 21.79
N ILE A 103 8.31 -23.05 21.38
CA ILE A 103 9.55 -22.39 20.92
C ILE A 103 10.68 -22.45 21.95
N VAL A 104 10.36 -22.40 23.25
CA VAL A 104 11.37 -22.38 24.33
C VAL A 104 12.19 -23.68 24.38
N ASN A 105 11.61 -24.78 23.91
CA ASN A 105 12.25 -26.09 23.88
C ASN A 105 13.19 -26.24 22.67
N GLU A 106 12.89 -25.53 21.59
CA GLU A 106 13.62 -25.61 20.31
C GLU A 106 14.88 -24.71 20.24
N PHE A 107 15.37 -24.22 21.37
CA PHE A 107 16.54 -23.32 21.42
C PHE A 107 17.83 -23.94 20.85
N ARG A 108 17.89 -25.26 20.69
CA ARG A 108 19.05 -25.96 20.11
C ARG A 108 19.07 -25.94 18.58
N ASN A 109 17.93 -25.64 17.95
CA ASN A 109 17.85 -25.58 16.49
C ASN A 109 18.33 -24.20 16.01
N ALA A 110 19.63 -24.12 15.70
CA ALA A 110 20.27 -22.89 15.25
C ALA A 110 19.65 -22.34 13.96
N THR A 111 19.30 -23.22 13.01
CA THR A 111 18.68 -22.85 11.74
C THR A 111 17.34 -22.16 11.96
N LEU A 112 16.47 -22.76 12.78
CA LEU A 112 15.16 -22.20 13.10
C LEU A 112 15.26 -20.83 13.76
N MET A 113 16.17 -20.67 14.72
CA MET A 113 16.37 -19.39 15.41
C MET A 113 16.97 -18.33 14.48
N SER A 114 17.84 -18.72 13.54
CA SER A 114 18.50 -17.80 12.61
C SER A 114 17.51 -17.03 11.72
N ASP A 115 16.37 -17.64 11.39
CA ASP A 115 15.31 -17.00 10.60
C ASP A 115 14.67 -15.79 11.30
N PHE A 116 14.73 -15.77 12.64
CA PHE A 116 14.14 -14.71 13.47
C PHE A 116 15.15 -13.69 13.99
N VAL A 117 16.37 -13.72 13.46
CA VAL A 117 17.46 -12.83 13.84
C VAL A 117 17.91 -12.03 12.60
N THR A 118 18.31 -10.77 12.80
CA THR A 118 18.86 -9.92 11.73
C THR A 118 20.29 -10.34 11.37
N SER A 119 20.84 -9.86 10.26
CA SER A 119 22.24 -10.16 9.91
C SER A 119 23.23 -9.78 11.03
N MET A 120 22.92 -8.72 11.79
CA MET A 120 23.70 -8.24 12.94
C MET A 120 23.52 -9.10 14.23
N GLY A 121 22.66 -10.11 14.25
CA GLY A 121 22.41 -10.91 15.47
C GLY A 121 21.30 -10.36 16.38
N MET A 122 20.58 -9.31 15.98
CA MET A 122 19.45 -8.77 16.76
C MET A 122 18.16 -9.55 16.53
N ILE A 123 17.35 -9.73 17.57
CA ILE A 123 16.03 -10.39 17.45
C ILE A 123 15.09 -9.49 16.63
N LYS A 124 14.47 -10.04 15.57
CA LYS A 124 13.54 -9.31 14.71
C LYS A 124 12.33 -8.80 15.48
N LYS A 125 11.83 -7.62 15.12
CA LYS A 125 10.63 -7.01 15.72
C LYS A 125 9.39 -7.82 15.35
N ARG A 126 8.33 -7.72 16.16
CA ARG A 126 7.06 -8.42 15.89
C ARG A 126 6.46 -8.08 14.53
N GLY A 127 6.64 -6.84 14.06
CA GLY A 127 6.19 -6.42 12.73
C GLY A 127 6.80 -7.27 11.62
N GLU A 128 8.08 -7.61 11.75
CA GLU A 128 8.81 -8.43 10.79
C GLU A 128 8.51 -9.92 10.96
N THR A 129 8.42 -10.42 12.19
CA THR A 129 8.18 -11.86 12.44
C THR A 129 6.74 -12.28 12.19
N GLY A 130 5.77 -11.38 12.35
CA GLY A 130 4.34 -11.67 12.17
C GLY A 130 3.73 -12.61 13.21
N LEU A 131 4.47 -12.98 14.26
CA LEU A 131 4.05 -13.95 15.27
C LEU A 131 2.98 -13.38 16.23
N THR A 132 2.31 -14.27 16.97
CA THR A 132 1.50 -13.87 18.11
C THR A 132 2.37 -13.26 19.21
N ARG A 133 1.80 -12.32 20.00
CA ARG A 133 2.54 -11.64 21.09
C ARG A 133 3.14 -12.62 22.11
N ARG A 134 2.44 -13.73 22.39
CA ARG A 134 2.92 -14.79 23.28
C ARG A 134 4.15 -15.48 22.69
N ASN A 135 4.04 -15.93 21.45
CA ASN A 135 5.12 -16.64 20.77
C ASN A 135 6.35 -15.76 20.54
N GLN A 136 6.18 -14.47 20.23
CA GLN A 136 7.31 -13.55 20.11
C GLN A 136 8.14 -13.44 21.41
N ARG A 137 7.49 -13.41 22.59
CA ARG A 137 8.20 -13.37 23.88
C ARG A 137 8.92 -14.69 24.17
N MET A 138 8.28 -15.82 23.84
CA MET A 138 8.85 -17.15 24.00
C MET A 138 10.04 -17.36 23.08
N LEU A 139 9.94 -16.90 21.83
CA LEU A 139 11.01 -16.85 20.85
C LEU A 139 12.19 -16.02 21.36
N ALA A 140 11.94 -14.81 21.87
CA ALA A 140 13.01 -13.99 22.43
C ALA A 140 13.73 -14.68 23.60
N LYS A 141 13.00 -15.43 24.43
CA LYS A 141 13.58 -16.23 25.52
C LYS A 141 14.41 -17.41 24.97
N ALA A 142 13.94 -18.08 23.92
CA ALA A 142 14.63 -19.18 23.27
C ALA A 142 15.95 -18.71 22.62
N ILE A 143 15.92 -17.60 21.87
CA ILE A 143 17.11 -17.04 21.23
C ILE A 143 18.15 -16.62 22.26
N LYS A 144 17.74 -15.89 23.32
CA LYS A 144 18.65 -15.52 24.41
C LYS A 144 19.28 -16.74 25.08
N ARG A 145 18.50 -17.80 25.31
CA ARG A 145 19.01 -19.07 25.83
C ARG A 145 20.02 -19.70 24.87
N SER A 146 19.73 -19.71 23.58
CA SER A 146 20.64 -20.23 22.54
C SER A 146 21.96 -19.46 22.50
N GLN A 147 21.90 -18.13 22.62
CA GLN A 147 23.09 -17.26 22.69
C GLN A 147 23.91 -17.54 23.95
N SER A 148 23.28 -17.65 25.12
CA SER A 148 23.98 -17.99 26.37
C SER A 148 24.56 -19.40 26.35
N ALA A 149 23.93 -20.34 25.66
CA ALA A 149 24.43 -21.70 25.48
C ALA A 149 25.55 -21.82 24.44
N GLY A 150 25.88 -20.75 23.71
CA GLY A 150 26.91 -20.76 22.66
C GLY A 150 26.50 -21.47 21.37
N ILE A 151 25.22 -21.74 21.17
CA ILE A 151 24.70 -22.41 19.96
C ILE A 151 24.59 -21.43 18.79
N ILE A 152 24.33 -20.15 19.09
CA ILE A 152 24.19 -19.06 18.11
C ILE A 152 25.07 -17.87 18.54
N PRO A 153 25.77 -17.21 17.61
CA PRO A 153 26.51 -15.98 17.90
C PRO A 153 25.61 -14.83 18.36
N GLN A 154 26.19 -13.88 19.11
CA GLN A 154 25.47 -12.69 19.58
C GLN A 154 25.39 -11.57 18.54
N TYR A 155 26.42 -11.43 17.68
CA TYR A 155 26.61 -10.27 16.80
C TYR A 155 26.60 -10.61 15.31
N SER A 156 26.16 -11.82 14.95
CA SER A 156 26.03 -12.24 13.55
C SER A 156 24.88 -13.22 13.40
N LYS A 157 24.41 -13.42 12.16
CA LYS A 157 23.45 -14.48 11.85
C LYS A 157 24.19 -15.81 11.62
N PRO A 158 23.76 -16.94 12.24
CA PRO A 158 24.43 -18.24 12.09
C PRO A 158 24.65 -18.71 10.65
N THR A 159 23.72 -18.38 9.74
CA THR A 159 23.76 -18.83 8.34
C THR A 159 24.78 -18.09 7.49
N ASP A 160 25.20 -16.91 7.92
CA ASP A 160 26.01 -16.01 7.09
C ASP A 160 27.52 -16.34 7.23
N ILE A 161 27.88 -17.30 8.09
CA ILE A 161 29.27 -17.69 8.42
C ILE A 161 29.79 -18.82 7.49
N GLN A 162 29.21 -18.97 6.30
CA GLN A 162 29.75 -19.94 5.33
C GLN A 162 30.91 -19.28 4.56
N TYR A 163 32.11 -19.84 4.71
CA TYR A 163 33.33 -19.45 4.00
C TYR A 163 33.32 -19.91 2.55
#